data_AF-A0AAU8M1T1-F1
#
_entry.id   AF-A0AAU8M1T1-F1
#
_cell.length_a   1.000
_cell.length_b   1.000
_cell.length_c   1.000
_cell.angle_alpha   90.00
_cell.angle_beta   90.00
_cell.angle_gamma   90.00
#
_symmetry.space_group_name_H-M   'P 1'
#
loop_
_entity.id
_entity.type
_entity.pdbx_description
1 polymer ?
#
loop_
_entity_poly.entity_id
_entity_poly.type
_entity_poly.pdbx_seq_one_letter_code
_entity_poly.pdbx_strand_id
1 'polypeptide(L)'
;MGNKKEGYVYFIQAEERNIFKIGYSKNHPRTRIRSLQSGSPYDLFLRYFFYSIDCKIAESKVHEYLKDIPQKREWFFISPVQIVKAINHFHSTIDVALDSNDFRVISGKYLVLKSRVRKGLRTVETEKCPFCGTKHIHSGGGKDYKKNIEVQEGIRTLGHRRPHCLIKHIEFITPNGTVVNNKDGYYLGI
;
A
#
# COMPACT_ATOMS: atom_id res chain seq x y z
N MET A 1 11.58 3.24 19.60
CA MET A 1 10.30 3.05 18.87
C MET A 1 10.08 4.28 18.00
N GLY A 2 10.24 4.16 16.68
CA GLY A 2 10.03 5.28 15.76
C GLY A 2 8.56 5.67 15.73
N ASN A 3 8.28 6.97 15.86
CA ASN A 3 6.94 7.52 15.86
C ASN A 3 6.27 7.21 14.51
N LYS A 4 5.33 6.26 14.50
CA LYS A 4 4.57 5.82 13.31
C LYS A 4 3.98 7.05 12.61
N LYS A 5 4.38 7.33 11.36
CA LYS A 5 3.86 8.48 10.60
C LYS A 5 2.91 7.97 9.54
N GLU A 6 1.70 7.63 9.96
CA GLU A 6 0.59 7.43 9.03
C GLU A 6 0.35 8.74 8.26
N GLY A 7 0.02 8.62 6.97
CA GLY A 7 -0.17 9.79 6.13
C GLY A 7 -0.17 9.44 4.64
N TYR A 8 0.16 10.43 3.83
CA TYR A 8 0.09 10.36 2.38
C TYR A 8 1.46 10.56 1.77
N VAL A 9 1.77 9.80 0.72
CA VAL A 9 2.84 10.12 -0.23
C VAL A 9 2.19 10.81 -1.42
N TYR A 10 2.80 11.88 -1.93
CA TYR A 10 2.25 12.69 -3.01
C TYR A 10 3.27 12.93 -4.12
N PHE A 11 2.72 13.22 -5.30
CA PHE A 11 3.42 13.59 -6.51
C PHE A 11 2.84 14.91 -6.99
N ILE A 12 3.61 15.98 -6.80
CA ILE A 12 3.22 17.34 -7.16
C ILE A 12 4.06 17.78 -8.36
N GLN A 13 3.43 18.14 -9.46
CA GLN A 13 4.10 18.66 -10.64
C GLN A 13 4.26 20.18 -10.52
N ALA A 14 5.42 20.69 -10.94
CA ALA A 14 5.61 22.12 -11.17
C ALA A 14 5.18 22.46 -12.60
N GLU A 15 4.13 23.26 -12.73
CA GLU A 15 3.54 23.67 -14.00
C GLU A 15 3.21 22.44 -14.89
N GLU A 16 3.18 22.62 -16.21
CA GLU A 16 3.14 21.52 -17.19
C GLU A 16 4.56 21.02 -17.54
N ARG A 17 5.53 21.15 -16.61
CA ARG A 17 6.91 20.70 -16.83
C ARG A 17 7.11 19.27 -16.34
N ASN A 18 8.17 18.63 -16.83
CA ASN A 18 8.61 17.30 -16.42
C ASN A 18 9.37 17.32 -15.07
N ILE A 19 8.85 18.06 -14.09
CA ILE A 19 9.47 18.30 -12.79
C ILE A 19 8.44 17.95 -11.72
N PHE A 20 8.74 16.92 -10.93
CA PHE A 20 7.84 16.40 -9.91
C PHE A 20 8.49 16.44 -8.54
N LYS A 21 7.80 17.02 -7.57
CA LYS A 21 8.11 16.85 -6.16
C LYS A 21 7.44 15.59 -5.64
N ILE A 22 8.24 14.72 -5.04
CA ILE A 22 7.76 13.53 -4.35
C ILE A 22 8.05 13.69 -2.88
N GLY A 23 7.02 13.63 -2.05
CA GLY A 23 7.15 13.80 -0.61
C GLY A 23 6.00 13.18 0.14
N TYR A 24 5.97 13.37 1.46
CA TYR A 24 4.88 12.87 2.30
C TYR A 24 4.29 13.94 3.22
N SER A 25 3.08 13.70 3.71
CA SER A 25 2.41 14.52 4.73
C SER A 25 1.47 13.68 5.58
N LYS A 26 1.34 14.03 6.88
CA LYS A 26 0.35 13.39 7.76
C LYS A 26 -1.08 13.71 7.32
N ASN A 27 -1.31 14.94 6.89
CA ASN A 27 -2.61 15.43 6.43
C ASN A 27 -2.74 15.26 4.92
N HIS A 28 -3.96 15.43 4.40
CA HIS A 28 -4.23 15.33 2.97
C HIS A 28 -3.32 16.28 2.14
N PRO A 29 -2.66 15.82 1.06
CA PRO A 29 -1.64 16.59 0.33
C PRO A 29 -2.11 17.94 -0.22
N ARG A 30 -3.41 18.12 -0.51
CA ARG A 30 -4.00 19.43 -0.88
C ARG A 30 -3.65 20.54 0.11
N THR A 31 -3.59 20.24 1.40
CA THR A 31 -3.18 21.21 2.43
C THR A 31 -1.70 21.58 2.31
N ARG A 32 -0.86 20.63 1.87
CA ARG A 32 0.58 20.82 1.69
C ARG A 32 0.90 21.66 0.44
N ILE A 33 0.14 21.52 -0.64
CA ILE A 33 0.34 22.31 -1.88
C ILE A 33 0.36 23.81 -1.57
N ARG A 34 -0.61 24.32 -0.81
CA ARG A 34 -0.69 25.75 -0.45
C ARG A 34 0.58 26.26 0.22
N SER A 35 1.14 25.47 1.14
CA SER A 35 2.40 25.82 1.83
C SER A 35 3.64 25.69 0.96
N LEU A 36 3.60 24.88 -0.09
CA LEU A 36 4.71 24.73 -1.04
C LEU A 36 4.67 25.83 -2.11
N GLN A 37 3.47 26.27 -2.49
CA GLN A 37 3.26 27.28 -3.51
C GLN A 37 3.94 28.61 -3.17
N SER A 38 3.94 29.01 -1.89
CA SER A 38 4.58 30.26 -1.45
C SER A 38 6.10 30.29 -1.68
N GLY A 39 6.74 29.11 -1.79
CA GLY A 39 8.17 28.97 -2.08
C GLY A 39 8.47 28.55 -3.52
N SER A 40 7.47 28.48 -4.39
CA SER A 40 7.62 28.04 -5.78
C SER A 40 7.24 29.17 -6.74
N PRO A 41 8.12 29.54 -7.69
CA PRO A 41 7.76 30.48 -8.75
C PRO A 41 6.83 29.85 -9.81
N TYR A 42 6.63 28.54 -9.76
CA TYR A 42 5.74 27.79 -10.66
C TYR A 42 4.47 27.36 -9.94
N ASP A 43 3.36 27.32 -10.67
CA ASP A 43 2.12 26.70 -10.20
C ASP A 43 2.34 25.23 -9.85
N LEU A 44 1.77 24.77 -8.74
CA LEU A 44 1.95 23.40 -8.25
C LEU A 44 0.65 22.60 -8.38
N PHE A 45 0.72 21.50 -9.14
CA PHE A 45 -0.42 20.61 -9.38
C PHE A 45 -0.21 19.27 -8.69
N LEU A 46 -1.10 18.89 -7.77
CA LEU A 46 -1.12 17.53 -7.23
C LEU A 46 -1.66 16.58 -8.28
N ARG A 47 -0.78 15.76 -8.85
CA ARG A 47 -1.12 14.79 -9.90
C ARG A 47 -1.50 13.43 -9.35
N TYR A 48 -0.86 13.03 -8.25
CA TYR A 48 -1.14 11.75 -7.63
C TYR A 48 -0.81 11.77 -6.14
N PHE A 49 -1.48 10.91 -5.38
CA PHE A 49 -1.14 10.63 -3.99
C PHE A 49 -1.72 9.28 -3.57
N PHE A 50 -1.16 8.73 -2.50
CA PHE A 50 -1.65 7.52 -1.88
C PHE A 50 -1.44 7.54 -0.38
N TYR A 51 -2.26 6.77 0.35
CA TYR A 51 -2.14 6.64 1.80
C TYR A 51 -1.18 5.50 2.19
N SER A 52 -0.44 5.70 3.28
CA SER A 52 0.46 4.70 3.86
C SER A 52 0.44 4.78 5.38
N ILE A 53 0.49 3.62 6.03
CA ILE A 53 0.63 3.48 7.48
C ILE A 53 2.03 3.93 7.98
N ASP A 54 3.01 3.98 7.07
CA ASP A 54 4.29 4.65 7.27
C ASP A 54 4.64 5.42 5.99
N CYS A 55 4.16 6.66 5.90
CA CYS A 55 4.35 7.49 4.71
C CYS A 55 5.81 7.92 4.53
N LYS A 56 6.62 7.93 5.59
CA LYS A 56 8.05 8.21 5.49
C LYS A 56 8.77 7.08 4.77
N ILE A 57 8.55 5.82 5.18
CA ILE A 57 9.22 4.69 4.53
C ILE A 57 8.66 4.47 3.13
N ALA A 58 7.36 4.65 2.93
CA ALA A 58 6.77 4.54 1.60
C ALA A 58 7.35 5.58 0.63
N GLU A 59 7.54 6.83 1.06
CA GLU A 59 8.19 7.86 0.25
C GLU A 59 9.65 7.49 -0.08
N SER A 60 10.41 6.98 0.90
CA SER A 60 11.79 6.55 0.67
C SER A 60 11.88 5.42 -0.37
N LYS A 61 10.88 4.53 -0.46
CA LYS A 61 10.82 3.50 -1.52
C LYS A 61 10.53 4.08 -2.89
N VAL A 62 9.67 5.10 -2.97
CA VAL A 62 9.45 5.82 -4.23
C VAL A 62 10.75 6.49 -4.69
N HIS A 63 11.48 7.12 -3.75
CA HIS A 63 12.76 7.76 -4.05
C HIS A 63 13.81 6.73 -4.50
N GLU A 64 13.91 5.59 -3.83
CA GLU A 64 14.83 4.50 -4.22
C GLU A 64 14.47 3.94 -5.61
N TYR A 65 13.18 3.75 -5.90
CA TYR A 65 12.70 3.33 -7.23
C TYR A 65 13.08 4.33 -8.33
N LEU A 66 13.22 5.62 -7.98
CA LEU A 66 13.55 6.70 -8.90
C LEU A 66 14.99 7.21 -8.73
N LYS A 67 15.87 6.49 -8.03
CA LYS A 67 17.21 6.99 -7.67
C LYS A 67 18.08 7.33 -8.88
N ASP A 68 17.87 6.62 -9.99
CA ASP A 68 18.61 6.79 -11.24
C ASP A 68 18.05 7.95 -12.10
N ILE A 69 16.95 8.57 -11.67
CA ILE A 69 16.37 9.75 -12.31
C ILE A 69 17.11 10.99 -11.81
N PRO A 70 17.51 11.92 -12.70
CA PRO A 70 18.09 13.19 -12.28
C PRO A 70 17.18 13.89 -11.28
N GLN A 71 17.73 14.33 -10.16
CA GLN A 71 16.97 14.95 -9.09
C GLN A 71 17.77 16.01 -8.35
N LYS A 72 17.06 16.95 -7.72
CA LYS A 72 17.59 17.93 -6.78
C LYS A 72 16.76 17.91 -5.50
N ARG A 73 17.30 17.28 -4.45
CA ARG A 73 16.53 16.96 -3.23
C ARG A 73 15.30 16.14 -3.62
N GLU A 74 14.11 16.53 -3.16
CA GLU A 74 12.84 15.84 -3.41
C GLU A 74 12.23 16.13 -4.80
N TRP A 75 12.94 16.84 -5.69
CA TRP A 75 12.47 17.24 -7.02
C TRP A 75 13.12 16.39 -8.11
N PHE A 76 12.32 15.65 -8.86
CA PHE A 76 12.73 14.72 -9.90
C PHE A 76 12.46 15.33 -11.28
N PHE A 77 13.46 15.27 -12.16
CA PHE A 77 13.35 15.65 -13.57
C PHE A 77 12.96 14.39 -14.35
N ILE A 78 11.65 14.13 -14.43
CA ILE A 78 11.10 12.84 -14.84
C ILE A 78 10.06 13.02 -15.95
N SER A 79 10.17 12.20 -17.00
CA SER A 79 9.23 12.25 -18.13
C SER A 79 7.82 11.78 -17.72
N PRO A 80 6.76 12.20 -18.46
CA PRO A 80 5.39 11.77 -18.20
C PRO A 80 5.22 10.25 -18.24
N VAL A 81 5.96 9.57 -19.13
CA VAL A 81 5.92 8.12 -19.24
C VAL A 81 6.52 7.44 -18.01
N GLN A 82 7.65 7.94 -17.51
CA GLN A 82 8.32 7.37 -16.33
C GLN A 82 7.53 7.64 -15.04
N ILE A 83 6.95 8.83 -14.88
CA ILE A 83 6.12 9.12 -13.70
C ILE A 83 4.84 8.29 -13.69
N VAL A 84 4.19 8.07 -14.84
CA VAL A 84 3.03 7.17 -14.95
C VAL A 84 3.42 5.73 -14.59
N LYS A 85 4.59 5.26 -15.02
CA LYS A 85 5.10 3.93 -14.61
C LYS A 85 5.30 3.84 -13.09
N ALA A 86 5.89 4.87 -12.48
CA ALA A 86 6.06 4.94 -11.02
C ALA A 86 4.70 4.95 -10.31
N ILE A 87 3.79 5.84 -10.72
CA ILE A 87 2.43 5.92 -10.18
C ILE A 87 1.75 4.55 -10.29
N ASN A 88 1.76 3.89 -11.44
CA ASN A 88 1.13 2.57 -11.61
C ASN A 88 1.75 1.49 -10.72
N HIS A 89 3.08 1.50 -10.55
CA HIS A 89 3.78 0.59 -9.66
C HIS A 89 3.28 0.70 -8.21
N PHE A 90 3.13 1.92 -7.70
CA PHE A 90 2.68 2.17 -6.33
C PHE A 90 1.15 2.15 -6.17
N HIS A 91 0.38 2.59 -7.17
CA HIS A 91 -1.09 2.57 -7.18
C HIS A 91 -1.64 1.15 -7.17
N SER A 92 -1.09 0.26 -8.00
CA SER A 92 -1.51 -1.14 -8.05
C SER A 92 -1.24 -1.91 -6.76
N THR A 93 -0.20 -1.51 -6.02
CA THR A 93 0.15 -2.03 -4.69
C THR A 93 -0.88 -1.61 -3.62
N ILE A 94 -1.50 -0.44 -3.82
CA ILE A 94 -2.30 0.27 -2.80
C ILE A 94 -3.78 0.04 -3.02
N ASP A 95 -4.31 0.25 -4.22
CA ASP A 95 -5.75 0.09 -4.52
C ASP A 95 -6.25 -1.27 -4.06
N VAL A 96 -5.51 -2.31 -4.37
CA VAL A 96 -5.95 -3.69 -4.17
C VAL A 96 -5.98 -4.06 -2.68
N ALA A 97 -5.19 -3.39 -1.84
CA ALA A 97 -5.16 -3.64 -0.41
C ALA A 97 -5.94 -2.60 0.43
N LEU A 98 -6.26 -1.43 -0.14
CA LEU A 98 -6.95 -0.32 0.54
C LEU A 98 -8.37 -0.03 0.04
N ASP A 99 -8.84 -0.62 -1.08
CA ASP A 99 -10.19 -0.34 -1.63
C ASP A 99 -11.33 -0.63 -0.64
N SER A 100 -11.07 -1.41 0.41
CA SER A 100 -12.03 -1.72 1.47
C SER A 100 -11.79 -0.96 2.78
N ASN A 101 -10.65 -0.27 2.90
CA ASN A 101 -10.11 0.35 4.12
C ASN A 101 -10.09 -0.59 5.36
N ASP A 102 -10.14 -1.89 5.11
CA ASP A 102 -10.41 -2.93 6.10
C ASP A 102 -9.27 -3.93 6.12
N PHE A 103 -8.09 -3.45 6.46
CA PHE A 103 -6.91 -4.29 6.65
C PHE A 103 -6.10 -3.84 7.86
N ARG A 104 -5.33 -4.76 8.42
CA ARG A 104 -4.37 -4.52 9.51
C ARG A 104 -3.13 -5.35 9.27
N VAL A 105 -2.06 -5.08 10.01
CA VAL A 105 -0.94 -6.01 10.12
C VAL A 105 -0.98 -6.63 11.51
N ILE A 106 -1.05 -7.96 11.56
CA ILE A 106 -1.00 -8.73 12.81
C ILE A 106 0.10 -9.78 12.67
N SER A 107 0.90 -9.97 13.71
CA SER A 107 1.93 -11.03 13.77
C SER A 107 2.83 -11.09 12.52
N GLY A 108 3.20 -9.92 11.99
CA GLY A 108 4.07 -9.78 10.82
C GLY A 108 3.42 -10.12 9.47
N LYS A 109 2.09 -10.24 9.39
CA LYS A 109 1.34 -10.58 8.17
C LYS A 109 0.15 -9.65 7.95
N TYR A 110 -0.31 -9.54 6.71
CA TYR A 110 -1.56 -8.86 6.41
C TYR A 110 -2.74 -9.53 7.09
N LEU A 111 -3.71 -8.75 7.50
CA LEU A 111 -5.05 -9.17 7.86
C LEU A 111 -6.03 -8.39 6.99
N VAL A 112 -6.92 -9.08 6.29
CA VAL A 112 -8.01 -8.47 5.50
C VAL A 112 -9.31 -8.71 6.24
N LEU A 113 -9.97 -7.66 6.71
CA LEU A 113 -11.07 -7.71 7.68
C LEU A 113 -12.45 -8.03 7.06
N LYS A 114 -12.61 -7.97 5.75
CA LYS A 114 -13.90 -8.25 5.06
C LYS A 114 -13.92 -9.62 4.41
N SER A 115 -14.26 -10.64 5.19
CA SER A 115 -14.45 -11.99 4.64
C SER A 115 -15.55 -12.76 5.36
N ARG A 116 -16.32 -13.57 4.63
CA ARG A 116 -17.42 -14.36 5.18
C ARG A 116 -17.06 -15.84 5.20
N VAL A 117 -17.24 -16.50 6.34
CA VAL A 117 -17.09 -17.95 6.43
C VAL A 117 -18.20 -18.65 5.66
N ARG A 118 -17.84 -19.58 4.77
CA ARG A 118 -18.78 -20.52 4.17
C ARG A 118 -18.92 -21.77 5.04
N LYS A 119 -20.07 -22.45 4.91
CA LYS A 119 -20.44 -23.66 5.69
C LYS A 119 -19.24 -24.61 5.85
N GLY A 120 -18.94 -24.99 7.09
CA GLY A 120 -17.87 -25.94 7.42
C GLY A 120 -16.56 -25.35 7.98
N LEU A 121 -16.51 -24.06 8.35
CA LEU A 121 -15.37 -23.38 9.04
C LEU A 121 -14.01 -23.44 8.31
N ARG A 122 -13.98 -23.85 7.04
CA ARG A 122 -12.72 -24.16 6.31
C ARG A 122 -12.49 -23.33 5.05
N THR A 123 -13.50 -22.55 4.65
CA THR A 123 -13.43 -21.69 3.48
C THR A 123 -14.02 -20.33 3.81
N VAL A 124 -13.41 -19.32 3.21
CA VAL A 124 -13.77 -17.92 3.43
C VAL A 124 -13.97 -17.28 2.05
N GLU A 125 -15.11 -16.63 1.88
CA GLU A 125 -15.45 -15.88 0.67
C GLU A 125 -15.17 -14.40 0.90
N THR A 126 -14.39 -13.80 0.02
CA THR A 126 -14.15 -12.34 0.01
C THR A 126 -14.96 -11.74 -1.14
N GLU A 127 -15.71 -10.68 -0.89
CA GLU A 127 -16.44 -9.95 -1.94
C GLU A 127 -15.50 -9.32 -2.97
N LYS A 128 -14.35 -8.82 -2.50
CA LYS A 128 -13.20 -8.43 -3.32
C LYS A 128 -11.95 -9.09 -2.75
N CYS A 129 -11.26 -9.91 -3.52
CA CYS A 129 -9.97 -10.43 -3.11
C CYS A 129 -8.96 -9.28 -3.00
N PRO A 130 -8.22 -9.17 -1.89
CA PRO A 130 -7.24 -8.11 -1.65
C PRO A 130 -5.95 -8.27 -2.48
N PHE A 131 -5.96 -9.09 -3.54
CA PHE A 131 -4.82 -9.30 -4.45
C PHE A 131 -5.19 -9.18 -5.93
N CYS A 132 -6.38 -9.65 -6.32
CA CYS A 132 -6.85 -9.54 -7.70
C CYS A 132 -8.10 -8.68 -7.87
N GLY A 133 -8.71 -8.20 -6.78
CA GLY A 133 -9.91 -7.36 -6.83
C GLY A 133 -11.19 -8.11 -7.25
N THR A 134 -11.12 -9.40 -7.55
CA THR A 134 -12.28 -10.21 -7.97
C THR A 134 -12.86 -11.00 -6.81
N LYS A 135 -14.16 -11.32 -6.88
CA LYS A 135 -14.84 -12.19 -5.92
C LYS A 135 -14.41 -13.63 -6.14
N HIS A 136 -13.82 -14.26 -5.13
CA HIS A 136 -13.54 -15.70 -5.14
C HIS A 136 -13.46 -16.29 -3.72
N ILE A 137 -13.33 -17.61 -3.66
CA ILE A 137 -13.24 -18.38 -2.41
C ILE A 137 -11.77 -18.65 -2.08
N HIS A 138 -11.42 -18.43 -0.81
CA HIS A 138 -10.15 -18.81 -0.23
C HIS A 138 -10.34 -20.07 0.62
N SER A 139 -9.48 -21.06 0.41
CA SER A 139 -9.36 -22.22 1.29
C SER A 139 -8.17 -22.05 2.22
N GLY A 140 -8.29 -22.52 3.48
CA GLY A 140 -7.14 -22.62 4.36
C GLY A 140 -6.12 -23.60 3.78
N GLY A 141 -4.98 -23.10 3.29
CA GLY A 141 -3.99 -23.91 2.58
C GLY A 141 -2.58 -23.35 2.68
N GLY A 142 -1.70 -24.07 3.37
CA GLY A 142 -0.27 -23.77 3.49
C GLY A 142 0.50 -24.89 4.21
N LYS A 143 1.80 -25.06 3.93
CA LYS A 143 2.64 -26.13 4.51
C LYS A 143 2.72 -26.09 6.04
N ASP A 144 2.46 -24.93 6.65
CA ASP A 144 2.64 -24.68 8.08
C ASP A 144 1.31 -24.50 8.85
N TYR A 145 0.15 -24.79 8.26
CA TYR A 145 -1.14 -24.38 8.84
C TYR A 145 -2.15 -25.53 9.07
N LYS A 146 -2.68 -25.60 10.28
CA LYS A 146 -3.63 -26.63 10.75
C LYS A 146 -5.08 -26.27 10.41
N LYS A 147 -5.51 -26.36 9.14
CA LYS A 147 -6.91 -26.48 8.60
C LYS A 147 -8.12 -25.76 9.31
N ASN A 148 -7.93 -24.86 10.26
CA ASN A 148 -8.95 -24.33 11.16
C ASN A 148 -8.82 -22.81 11.31
N ILE A 149 -9.93 -22.18 11.69
CA ILE A 149 -9.97 -20.78 12.13
C ILE A 149 -9.20 -20.67 13.44
N GLU A 150 -8.25 -19.74 13.50
CA GLU A 150 -7.45 -19.46 14.69
C GLU A 150 -7.78 -18.07 15.23
N VAL A 151 -7.36 -17.78 16.47
CA VAL A 151 -7.44 -16.43 17.02
C VAL A 151 -6.03 -15.85 17.05
N GLN A 152 -5.81 -14.79 16.27
CA GLN A 152 -4.54 -14.06 16.19
C GLN A 152 -4.77 -12.65 16.70
N GLU A 153 -4.08 -12.27 17.79
CA GLU A 153 -4.23 -10.95 18.43
C GLU A 153 -5.70 -10.59 18.72
N GLY A 154 -6.51 -11.57 19.14
CA GLY A 154 -7.93 -11.40 19.46
C GLY A 154 -8.89 -11.44 18.25
N ILE A 155 -8.38 -11.61 17.04
CA ILE A 155 -9.19 -11.66 15.81
C ILE A 155 -9.26 -13.09 15.30
N ARG A 156 -10.46 -13.55 14.93
CA ARG A 156 -10.63 -14.84 14.27
C ARG A 156 -10.11 -14.75 12.84
N THR A 157 -9.16 -15.60 12.48
CA THR A 157 -8.49 -15.54 11.19
C THR A 157 -8.41 -16.89 10.51
N LEU A 158 -8.39 -16.85 9.18
CA LEU A 158 -7.94 -17.96 8.34
C LEU A 158 -6.63 -17.58 7.66
N GLY A 159 -5.56 -18.33 7.95
CA GLY A 159 -4.26 -18.14 7.33
C GLY A 159 -4.23 -18.59 5.86
N HIS A 160 -3.56 -17.80 5.03
CA HIS A 160 -3.37 -18.05 3.60
C HIS A 160 -1.90 -17.86 3.21
N ARG A 161 -1.27 -18.89 2.62
CA ARG A 161 0.19 -18.93 2.44
C ARG A 161 0.70 -17.99 1.34
N ARG A 162 0.03 -18.00 0.19
CA ARG A 162 0.44 -17.22 -0.97
C ARG A 162 -0.80 -16.98 -1.80
N PRO A 163 -1.11 -15.75 -2.23
CA PRO A 163 -2.26 -15.55 -3.10
C PRO A 163 -2.07 -16.41 -4.35
N HIS A 164 -3.05 -17.24 -4.68
CA HIS A 164 -3.01 -17.99 -5.95
C HIS A 164 -3.16 -17.03 -7.14
N CYS A 165 -3.78 -15.87 -6.89
CA CYS A 165 -3.91 -14.78 -7.83
C CYS A 165 -2.70 -13.82 -7.77
N LEU A 166 -1.46 -14.31 -7.93
CA LEU A 166 -0.22 -13.49 -7.99
C LEU A 166 -0.18 -12.54 -9.21
N ILE A 167 -1.22 -11.73 -9.40
CA ILE A 167 -1.34 -10.76 -10.49
C ILE A 167 -0.56 -9.48 -10.13
N LYS A 168 -0.40 -9.17 -8.84
CA LYS A 168 0.24 -7.93 -8.35
C LYS A 168 1.14 -8.16 -7.14
N HIS A 169 2.31 -7.51 -7.13
CA HIS A 169 3.19 -7.46 -5.97
C HIS A 169 2.60 -6.46 -4.97
N ILE A 170 2.34 -6.92 -3.73
CA ILE A 170 1.82 -6.06 -2.67
C ILE A 170 2.86 -6.02 -1.57
N GLU A 171 3.17 -4.80 -1.13
CA GLU A 171 4.17 -4.54 -0.11
C GLU A 171 3.67 -3.42 0.80
N PHE A 172 3.78 -3.65 2.10
CA PHE A 172 3.48 -2.67 3.13
C PHE A 172 4.66 -2.58 4.06
N ILE A 173 4.95 -1.37 4.49
CA ILE A 173 5.90 -1.18 5.58
C ILE A 173 5.10 -0.97 6.84
N THR A 174 5.26 -1.88 7.79
CA THR A 174 4.69 -1.73 9.10
C THR A 174 5.37 -0.57 9.81
N PRO A 175 4.73 -0.01 10.85
CA PRO A 175 5.30 1.18 11.46
C PRO A 175 6.55 0.93 12.35
N ASN A 176 6.95 -0.34 12.54
CA ASN A 176 8.26 -0.71 13.10
C ASN A 176 9.32 -0.96 12.01
N GLY A 177 9.02 -0.63 10.75
CA GLY A 177 9.93 -0.75 9.61
C GLY A 177 10.00 -2.14 8.98
N THR A 178 9.20 -3.10 9.46
CA THR A 178 9.13 -4.43 8.85
C THR A 178 8.41 -4.35 7.52
N VAL A 179 9.05 -4.88 6.48
CA VAL A 179 8.40 -5.06 5.19
C VAL A 179 7.57 -6.33 5.24
N VAL A 180 6.27 -6.18 5.08
CA VAL A 180 5.35 -7.30 4.85
C VAL A 180 5.00 -7.27 3.37
N ASN A 181 4.92 -8.43 2.74
CA ASN A 181 4.54 -8.57 1.35
C ASN A 181 3.77 -9.88 1.13
N ASN A 182 3.24 -10.05 -0.07
CA ASN A 182 2.40 -11.20 -0.41
C ASN A 182 3.12 -12.58 -0.33
N LYS A 183 4.45 -12.62 -0.18
CA LYS A 183 5.24 -13.84 0.08
C LYS A 183 5.27 -14.23 1.56
N ASP A 184 4.99 -13.31 2.48
CA ASP A 184 4.98 -13.56 3.93
C ASP A 184 3.68 -14.25 4.40
N GLY A 185 2.72 -14.39 3.48
CA GLY A 185 1.36 -14.87 3.75
C GLY A 185 0.45 -13.77 4.29
N TYR A 186 -0.84 -14.07 4.34
CA TYR A 186 -1.86 -13.15 4.85
C TYR A 186 -2.95 -13.90 5.63
N TYR A 187 -3.66 -13.17 6.45
CA TYR A 187 -4.83 -13.59 7.21
C TYR A 187 -6.07 -12.99 6.58
N LEU A 188 -7.13 -13.78 6.57
CA LEU A 188 -8.49 -13.32 6.31
C LEU A 188 -9.22 -13.26 7.64
N GLY A 189 -9.65 -12.08 8.05
CA GLY A 189 -10.49 -11.85 9.21
C GLY A 189 -11.90 -12.36 8.98
N ILE A 190 -12.47 -12.92 10.06
CA ILE A 190 -13.78 -13.59 10.11
C ILE A 190 -14.66 -12.93 11.16
#